data_AF-A0A6N8APC0-F1
#
_entry.id   AF-A0A6N8APC0-F1
#
_cell.length_a   1.000
_cell.length_b   1.000
_cell.length_c   1.000
_cell.angle_alpha   90.00
_cell.angle_beta   90.00
_cell.angle_gamma   90.00
#
_symmetry.space_group_name_H-M   'P 1'
#
loop_
_entity.id
_entity.type
_entity.pdbx_description
1 polymer ?
#
loop_
_entity_poly.entity_id
_entity_poly.type
_entity_poly.pdbx_seq_one_letter_code
_entity_poly.pdbx_strand_id
1 'polypeptide(L)'
;MTHADLVKIAGRWLRNTAGCSVVLEELCAATGNGENPDAIGWYCASTLLVECKVSRSDFLADRKKRFRAQPELGLGAYRYFMAPKGLLRVDELPERWGLLEVAGRRVHVAAGYRPRSYGCGEWAFPERYTIGEFQMLLSAMQRIKVRVGAAEFHSMLHQRLMRPVVDPRAARESQAAAWDVFSDSPQEASDASN
;
A
#
# COMPACT_ATOMS: atom_id res chain seq x y z
N MET A 1 -0.88 15.31 -16.85
CA MET A 1 -0.85 14.28 -15.79
C MET A 1 0.27 14.67 -14.84
N THR A 2 -0.02 14.83 -13.55
CA THR A 2 0.97 15.25 -12.56
C THR A 2 1.68 14.04 -11.94
N HIS A 3 2.78 14.27 -11.20
CA HIS A 3 3.48 13.20 -10.49
C HIS A 3 2.57 12.57 -9.42
N ALA A 4 1.86 13.39 -8.66
CA ALA A 4 0.89 12.93 -7.66
C ALA A 4 -0.24 12.08 -8.27
N ASP A 5 -0.67 12.38 -9.51
CA ASP A 5 -1.64 11.53 -10.22
C ASP A 5 -1.04 10.15 -10.51
N LEU A 6 0.20 10.09 -10.98
CA LEU A 6 0.89 8.82 -11.24
C LEU A 6 1.08 8.00 -9.96
N VAL A 7 1.47 8.61 -8.85
CA VAL A 7 1.61 7.93 -7.55
C VAL A 7 0.30 7.26 -7.14
N LYS A 8 -0.83 7.97 -7.23
CA LYS A 8 -2.16 7.42 -6.92
C LYS A 8 -2.55 6.27 -7.86
N ILE A 9 -2.16 6.36 -9.13
CA ILE A 9 -2.37 5.29 -10.12
C ILE A 9 -1.49 4.08 -9.79
N ALA A 10 -0.22 4.29 -9.41
CA ALA A 10 0.71 3.26 -8.97
C ALA A 10 0.19 2.52 -7.75
N GLY A 11 -0.25 3.25 -6.72
CA GLY A 11 -0.83 2.65 -5.52
C GLY A 11 -2.09 1.83 -5.81
N ARG A 12 -2.97 2.32 -6.70
CA ARG A 12 -4.14 1.57 -7.16
C ARG A 12 -3.77 0.31 -7.93
N TRP A 13 -2.78 0.40 -8.81
CA TRP A 13 -2.28 -0.74 -9.57
C TRP A 13 -1.67 -1.80 -8.64
N LEU A 14 -0.86 -1.39 -7.65
CA LEU A 14 -0.29 -2.28 -6.65
C LEU A 14 -1.38 -3.02 -5.86
N ARG A 15 -2.41 -2.30 -5.38
CA ARG A 15 -3.53 -2.91 -4.63
C ARG A 15 -4.37 -3.86 -5.48
N ASN A 16 -4.86 -3.39 -6.62
CA ASN A 16 -5.93 -4.08 -7.35
C ASN A 16 -5.40 -5.06 -8.41
N THR A 17 -4.31 -4.69 -9.08
CA THR A 17 -3.72 -5.46 -10.18
C THR A 17 -2.60 -6.35 -9.68
N ALA A 18 -1.70 -5.82 -8.84
CA ALA A 18 -0.63 -6.62 -8.28
C ALA A 18 -1.06 -7.47 -7.08
N GLY A 19 -2.17 -7.13 -6.44
CA GLY A 19 -2.70 -7.86 -5.29
C GLY A 19 -1.95 -7.60 -3.99
N CYS A 20 -1.15 -6.54 -3.92
CA CYS A 20 -0.41 -6.20 -2.72
C CYS A 20 -1.37 -5.93 -1.55
N SER A 21 -1.15 -6.63 -0.43
CA SER A 21 -1.97 -6.52 0.79
C SER A 21 -1.67 -5.23 1.55
N VAL A 22 -0.44 -4.75 1.47
CA VAL A 22 -0.01 -3.46 2.02
C VAL A 22 0.62 -2.66 0.90
N VAL A 23 0.22 -1.40 0.77
CA VAL A 23 0.75 -0.45 -0.22
C VAL A 23 1.01 0.88 0.46
N LEU A 24 2.19 1.43 0.24
CA LEU A 24 2.65 2.72 0.75
C LEU A 24 2.90 3.64 -0.45
N GLU A 25 2.34 4.84 -0.40
CA GLU A 25 2.42 5.88 -1.43
C GLU A 25 3.13 7.09 -0.81
N GLU A 26 4.17 7.63 -1.46
CA GLU A 26 4.96 8.81 -1.02
C GLU A 26 5.43 8.75 0.46
N LEU A 27 5.70 7.55 0.97
CA LEU A 27 6.15 7.40 2.35
C LEU A 27 7.64 7.75 2.48
N CYS A 28 7.92 8.91 3.06
CA CYS A 28 9.26 9.25 3.53
C CYS A 28 9.58 8.47 4.82
N ALA A 29 10.37 7.41 4.70
CA ALA A 29 10.90 6.65 5.82
C ALA A 29 12.40 6.93 5.99
N ALA A 30 12.89 6.83 7.23
CA ALA A 30 14.31 6.83 7.52
C ALA A 30 14.89 5.45 7.17
N THR A 31 15.03 5.18 5.88
CA THR A 31 15.69 3.98 5.38
C THR A 31 17.20 4.15 5.49
N GLY A 32 17.93 3.11 5.93
CA GLY A 32 19.39 3.19 6.13
C GLY A 32 20.18 3.55 4.87
N ASN A 33 19.59 3.35 3.69
CA ASN A 33 20.14 3.69 2.38
C ASN A 33 19.64 5.05 1.82
N GLY A 34 18.64 5.66 2.46
CA GLY A 34 17.99 6.91 2.03
C GLY A 34 17.04 6.77 0.82
N GLU A 35 16.73 5.56 0.36
CA GLU A 35 15.78 5.35 -0.73
C GLU A 35 14.34 5.45 -0.21
N ASN A 36 13.53 6.27 -0.89
CA ASN A 36 12.09 6.38 -0.69
C ASN A 36 11.42 6.30 -2.07
N PRO A 37 10.74 5.20 -2.40
CA PRO A 37 10.03 5.07 -3.67
C PRO A 37 8.72 5.84 -3.68
N ASP A 38 8.26 6.19 -4.87
CA ASP A 38 6.96 6.87 -5.04
C ASP A 38 5.80 5.98 -4.59
N ALA A 39 5.88 4.68 -4.90
CA ALA A 39 5.01 3.68 -4.29
C ALA A 39 5.72 2.33 -4.11
N ILE A 40 5.35 1.60 -3.06
CA ILE A 40 5.83 0.23 -2.81
C ILE A 40 4.71 -0.62 -2.21
N GLY A 41 4.64 -1.88 -2.62
CA GLY A 41 3.65 -2.83 -2.12
C GLY A 41 4.24 -4.18 -1.75
N TRP A 42 3.59 -4.85 -0.80
CA TRP A 42 3.92 -6.19 -0.33
C TRP A 42 2.85 -7.17 -0.76
N TYR A 43 3.26 -8.27 -1.41
CA TYR A 43 2.40 -9.38 -1.79
C TYR A 43 3.07 -10.70 -1.38
N CYS A 44 2.44 -11.43 -0.47
CA CYS A 44 3.02 -12.62 0.16
C CYS A 44 4.45 -12.33 0.68
N ALA A 45 5.46 -13.02 0.14
CA ALA A 45 6.88 -12.85 0.51
C ALA A 45 7.66 -11.95 -0.48
N SER A 46 6.98 -11.18 -1.32
CA SER A 46 7.59 -10.35 -2.36
C SER A 46 7.20 -8.87 -2.25
N THR A 47 8.06 -8.01 -2.77
CA THR A 47 7.87 -6.55 -2.81
C THR A 47 7.88 -6.04 -4.24
N LEU A 48 7.03 -5.07 -4.53
CA LEU A 48 6.94 -4.37 -5.82
C LEU A 48 7.12 -2.88 -5.58
N LEU A 49 8.15 -2.31 -6.18
CA LEU A 49 8.47 -0.89 -6.13
C LEU A 49 8.07 -0.22 -7.45
N VAL A 50 7.50 0.98 -7.37
CA VAL A 50 7.12 1.80 -8.52
C VAL A 50 7.71 3.20 -8.38
N GLU A 51 8.38 3.66 -9.44
CA GLU A 51 8.95 5.00 -9.58
C GLU A 51 8.27 5.72 -10.76
N CYS A 52 7.57 6.79 -10.45
CA CYS A 52 6.76 7.58 -11.37
C CYS A 52 7.60 8.65 -12.07
N LYS A 53 7.53 8.70 -13.41
CA LYS A 53 8.24 9.67 -14.24
C LYS A 53 7.23 10.43 -15.11
N VAL A 54 7.20 11.77 -14.97
CA VAL A 54 6.33 12.64 -15.76
C VAL A 54 7.06 13.30 -16.93
N SER A 55 8.39 13.32 -16.88
CA SER A 55 9.23 13.87 -17.94
C SER A 55 10.47 13.00 -18.23
N ARG A 56 11.09 13.23 -19.39
CA ARG A 56 12.36 12.61 -19.77
C ARG A 56 13.49 12.99 -18.81
N SER A 57 13.51 14.24 -18.37
CA SER A 57 14.50 14.74 -17.41
C SER A 57 14.42 14.01 -16.07
N ASP A 58 13.20 13.71 -15.58
CA ASP A 58 13.04 12.96 -14.33
C ASP A 58 13.66 11.57 -14.44
N PHE A 59 13.42 10.89 -15.57
CA PHE A 59 13.99 9.57 -15.83
C PHE A 59 15.52 9.61 -15.90
N LEU A 60 16.10 10.59 -16.60
CA LEU A 60 17.55 10.71 -16.71
C LEU A 60 18.24 11.09 -15.38
N ALA A 61 17.59 11.90 -14.55
CA ALA A 61 18.10 12.23 -13.21
C ALA A 61 18.08 11.00 -12.30
N ASP A 62 17.02 10.21 -12.38
CA ASP A 62 16.80 9.01 -11.57
C ASP A 62 17.83 7.90 -11.83
N ARG A 63 18.36 7.80 -13.06
CA ARG A 63 19.48 6.89 -13.40
C ARG A 63 20.77 7.16 -12.60
N LYS A 64 20.94 8.36 -12.05
CA LYS A 64 22.12 8.74 -11.26
C LYS A 64 22.05 8.32 -9.79
N LYS A 65 20.90 7.81 -9.33
CA LYS A 65 20.72 7.36 -7.95
C LYS A 65 21.63 6.15 -7.68
N ARG A 66 22.34 6.15 -6.55
CA ARG A 66 23.36 5.12 -6.20
C ARG A 66 22.81 3.69 -6.23
N PHE A 67 21.61 3.50 -5.71
CA PHE A 67 20.91 2.20 -5.67
C PHE A 67 20.40 1.72 -7.04
N ARG A 68 20.64 2.47 -8.11
CA ARG A 68 20.44 2.00 -9.50
C ARG A 68 21.68 1.37 -10.10
N ALA A 69 22.87 1.75 -9.62
CA ALA A 69 24.13 1.12 -9.97
C ALA A 69 24.42 -0.13 -9.10
N GLN A 70 23.91 -0.13 -7.87
CA GLN A 70 24.10 -1.21 -6.88
C GLN A 70 22.72 -1.75 -6.47
N PRO A 71 22.20 -2.78 -7.18
CA PRO A 71 20.88 -3.32 -6.92
C PRO A 71 20.67 -3.84 -5.48
N GLU A 72 21.72 -4.31 -4.82
CA GLU A 72 21.75 -4.77 -3.44
C GLU A 72 21.41 -3.67 -2.42
N LEU A 73 21.65 -2.40 -2.80
CA LEU A 73 21.25 -1.23 -2.02
C LEU A 73 19.82 -0.79 -2.33
N GLY A 74 19.19 -1.32 -3.38
CA GLY A 74 17.86 -0.93 -3.82
C GLY A 74 16.74 -1.69 -3.11
N LEU A 75 15.59 -1.04 -2.94
CA LEU A 75 14.34 -1.65 -2.45
C LEU A 75 13.60 -2.39 -3.57
N GLY A 76 12.66 -3.26 -3.19
CA GLY A 76 11.77 -3.95 -4.14
C GLY A 76 12.41 -5.15 -4.81
N ALA A 77 11.76 -6.31 -4.70
CA ALA A 77 12.11 -7.51 -5.44
C ALA A 77 11.79 -7.36 -6.94
N TYR A 78 10.70 -6.67 -7.26
CA TYR A 78 10.40 -6.22 -8.62
C TYR A 78 10.30 -4.71 -8.64
N ARG A 79 10.83 -4.09 -9.70
CA ARG A 79 10.95 -2.63 -9.81
C ARG A 79 10.36 -2.18 -11.12
N TYR A 80 9.51 -1.15 -11.07
CA TYR A 80 8.84 -0.62 -12.24
C TYR A 80 9.04 0.88 -12.33
N PHE A 81 9.23 1.37 -13.56
CA PHE A 81 8.89 2.74 -13.86
C PHE A 81 7.41 2.83 -14.22
N MET A 82 6.74 3.90 -13.78
CA MET A 82 5.42 4.27 -14.27
C MET A 82 5.48 5.61 -14.98
N ALA A 83 4.98 5.66 -16.20
CA ALA A 83 5.04 6.87 -17.03
C ALA A 83 3.82 7.00 -17.94
N PRO A 84 3.47 8.22 -18.40
CA PRO A 84 2.52 8.39 -19.49
C PRO A 84 2.95 7.58 -20.72
N LYS A 85 1.97 7.00 -21.42
CA LYS A 85 2.24 6.18 -22.62
C LYS A 85 3.13 6.91 -23.62
N GLY A 86 4.19 6.24 -24.08
CA GLY A 86 5.15 6.77 -25.05
C GLY A 86 6.23 7.70 -24.47
N LEU A 87 6.23 7.99 -23.17
CA LEU A 87 7.30 8.82 -22.56
C LEU A 87 8.63 8.07 -22.44
N LEU A 88 8.57 6.79 -22.07
CA LEU A 88 9.70 5.88 -21.94
C LEU A 88 9.53 4.73 -22.92
N ARG A 89 10.63 4.22 -23.44
CA ARG A 89 10.72 3.00 -24.22
C ARG A 89 11.29 1.86 -23.38
N VAL A 90 11.11 0.64 -23.87
CA VAL A 90 11.57 -0.55 -23.13
C VAL A 90 13.09 -0.73 -23.24
N ASP A 91 13.68 -0.34 -24.36
CA ASP A 91 15.11 -0.47 -24.68
C ASP A 91 16.02 0.47 -23.88
N GLU A 92 15.48 1.48 -23.21
CA GLU A 92 16.24 2.39 -22.36
C GLU A 92 16.18 2.06 -20.87
N LEU A 93 15.38 1.06 -20.49
CA LEU A 93 15.24 0.64 -19.09
C LEU A 93 16.52 -0.08 -18.64
N PRO A 94 16.94 0.10 -17.37
CA PRO A 94 17.95 -0.77 -16.79
C PRO A 94 17.47 -2.23 -16.78
N GLU A 95 18.42 -3.17 -16.76
CA GLU A 95 18.10 -4.60 -16.72
C GLU A 95 17.14 -4.92 -15.57
N ARG A 96 16.18 -5.83 -15.82
CA ARG A 96 15.15 -6.30 -14.86
C ARG A 96 14.15 -5.24 -14.39
N TRP A 97 14.23 -3.99 -14.86
CA TRP A 97 13.18 -3.00 -14.61
C TRP A 97 11.99 -3.19 -15.55
N GLY A 98 10.78 -3.17 -14.98
CA GLY A 98 9.54 -3.14 -15.73
C GLY A 98 9.11 -1.72 -16.11
N LEU A 99 8.16 -1.63 -17.04
CA LEU A 99 7.53 -0.38 -17.46
C LEU A 99 6.01 -0.50 -17.44
N LEU A 100 5.39 0.41 -16.70
CA LEU A 100 3.95 0.60 -16.60
C LEU A 100 3.56 1.88 -17.35
N GLU A 101 2.87 1.73 -18.47
CA GLU A 101 2.41 2.85 -19.28
C GLU A 101 0.98 3.23 -18.92
N VAL A 102 0.78 4.51 -18.59
CA VAL A 102 -0.52 5.07 -18.26
C VAL A 102 -1.15 5.68 -19.50
N ALA A 103 -2.30 5.13 -19.91
CA ALA A 103 -3.13 5.64 -21.00
C ALA A 103 -4.54 5.94 -20.46
N GLY A 104 -4.79 7.21 -20.15
CA GLY A 104 -6.03 7.63 -19.49
C GLY A 104 -6.17 6.98 -18.10
N ARG A 105 -7.18 6.12 -17.93
CA ARG A 105 -7.44 5.39 -16.66
C ARG A 105 -6.83 3.99 -16.61
N ARG A 106 -6.23 3.52 -17.71
CA ARG A 106 -5.68 2.16 -17.81
C ARG A 106 -4.17 2.19 -17.64
N VAL A 107 -3.65 1.15 -17.01
CA VAL A 107 -2.22 0.89 -16.88
C VAL A 107 -1.90 -0.34 -17.72
N HIS A 108 -0.96 -0.19 -18.64
CA HIS A 108 -0.46 -1.25 -19.51
C HIS A 108 0.92 -1.68 -19.02
N VAL A 109 1.14 -2.98 -18.85
CA VAL A 109 2.46 -3.53 -18.55
C VAL A 109 3.20 -3.69 -19.87
N ALA A 110 4.05 -2.73 -20.22
CA ALA A 110 4.84 -2.75 -21.45
C ALA A 110 6.03 -3.71 -21.33
N ALA A 111 6.64 -3.79 -20.14
CA ALA A 111 7.71 -4.74 -19.82
C ALA A 111 7.67 -5.06 -18.31
N GLY A 112 8.27 -6.18 -17.91
CA GLY A 112 8.38 -6.57 -16.51
C GLY A 112 7.61 -7.83 -16.13
N TYR A 113 7.75 -8.19 -14.86
CA TYR A 113 7.02 -9.31 -14.27
C TYR A 113 5.51 -9.09 -14.33
N ARG A 114 4.75 -10.14 -14.67
CA ARG A 114 3.29 -10.07 -14.58
C ARG A 114 2.86 -10.41 -13.15
N PRO A 115 2.22 -9.48 -12.42
CA PRO A 115 1.80 -9.77 -11.06
C PRO A 115 0.83 -10.94 -10.98
N ARG A 116 0.83 -11.63 -9.84
CA ARG A 116 0.02 -12.85 -9.59
C ARG A 116 0.32 -14.00 -10.55
N SER A 117 1.45 -13.99 -11.24
CA SER A 117 1.98 -15.15 -11.95
C SER A 117 2.65 -16.11 -10.95
N TYR A 118 2.61 -17.41 -11.22
CA TYR A 118 3.35 -18.40 -10.44
C TYR A 118 4.79 -18.50 -10.99
N GLY A 119 5.79 -18.40 -10.11
CA GLY A 119 7.22 -18.57 -10.42
C GLY A 119 8.11 -17.40 -9.99
N CYS A 120 9.35 -17.71 -9.60
CA CYS A 120 10.41 -16.71 -9.46
C CYS A 120 10.86 -16.29 -10.87
N GLY A 121 10.47 -15.08 -11.30
CA GLY A 121 10.75 -14.60 -12.65
C GLY A 121 12.17 -14.06 -12.79
N GLU A 122 12.71 -14.12 -14.00
CA GLU A 122 13.97 -13.49 -14.45
C GLU A 122 14.09 -12.00 -14.04
N TRP A 123 12.94 -11.33 -13.90
CA TRP A 123 12.79 -9.93 -13.50
C TRP A 123 13.07 -9.64 -12.03
N ALA A 124 13.19 -10.65 -11.19
CA ALA A 124 13.43 -10.44 -9.77
C ALA A 124 14.86 -9.95 -9.52
N PHE A 125 15.01 -9.03 -8.58
CA PHE A 125 16.28 -8.65 -7.97
C PHE A 125 16.53 -9.56 -6.75
N PRO A 126 17.40 -10.57 -6.87
CA PRO A 126 17.70 -11.46 -5.74
C PRO A 126 18.38 -10.70 -4.61
N GLU A 127 19.33 -9.82 -4.97
CA GLU A 127 20.02 -8.92 -4.07
C GLU A 127 19.25 -7.61 -3.98
N ARG A 128 18.77 -7.30 -2.77
CA ARG A 128 18.01 -6.08 -2.47
C ARG A 128 18.15 -5.71 -0.99
N TYR A 129 17.90 -4.46 -0.66
CA TYR A 129 17.99 -3.96 0.71
C TYR A 129 16.70 -4.25 1.50
N THR A 130 16.51 -5.52 1.87
CA THR A 130 15.34 -6.01 2.62
C THR A 130 15.12 -5.32 3.96
N ILE A 131 16.21 -4.89 4.61
CA ILE A 131 16.14 -4.11 5.87
C ILE A 131 15.39 -2.79 5.64
N GLY A 132 15.62 -2.13 4.51
CA GLY A 132 14.90 -0.89 4.17
C GLY A 132 13.41 -1.12 3.94
N GLU A 133 13.03 -2.25 3.34
CA GLU A 133 11.62 -2.64 3.17
C GLU A 133 10.94 -2.82 4.55
N PHE A 134 11.62 -3.49 5.49
CA PHE A 134 11.15 -3.62 6.86
C PHE A 134 11.05 -2.27 7.58
N GLN A 135 12.04 -1.39 7.41
CA GLN A 135 12.03 -0.05 7.98
C GLN A 135 10.84 0.78 7.48
N MET A 136 10.45 0.64 6.20
CA MET A 136 9.26 1.30 5.67
C MET A 136 7.98 0.79 6.34
N LEU A 137 7.82 -0.53 6.50
CA LEU A 137 6.68 -1.12 7.20
C LEU A 137 6.62 -0.68 8.67
N LEU A 138 7.76 -0.69 9.37
CA LEU A 138 7.85 -0.18 10.74
C LEU A 138 7.43 1.29 10.80
N SER A 139 7.89 2.11 9.85
CA SER A 139 7.54 3.53 9.75
C SER A 139 6.03 3.73 9.54
N ALA A 140 5.41 2.92 8.69
CA ALA A 140 3.95 2.93 8.49
C ALA A 140 3.20 2.50 9.75
N MET A 141 3.65 1.42 10.39
CA MET A 141 3.06 0.88 11.62
C MET A 141 3.12 1.87 12.78
N GLN A 142 4.24 2.58 12.95
CA GLN A 142 4.38 3.62 13.97
C GLN A 142 3.42 4.77 13.74
N ARG A 143 3.22 5.21 12.49
CA ARG A 143 2.22 6.25 12.16
C ARG A 143 0.80 5.80 12.49
N ILE A 144 0.47 4.53 12.24
CA ILE A 144 -0.82 3.96 12.62
C ILE A 144 -0.95 3.97 14.14
N LYS A 145 0.03 3.43 14.88
CA LYS A 145 0.07 3.39 16.35
C LYS A 145 -0.10 4.78 16.97
N VAL A 146 0.60 5.79 16.45
CA VAL A 146 0.48 7.18 16.94
C VAL A 146 -0.92 7.74 16.70
N ARG A 147 -1.53 7.42 15.55
CA ARG A 147 -2.86 7.93 15.19
C ARG A 147 -4.00 7.25 15.96
N VAL A 148 -3.93 5.94 16.20
CA VAL A 148 -4.98 5.20 16.93
C VAL A 148 -4.76 5.16 18.45
N GLY A 149 -3.53 5.42 18.92
CA GLY A 149 -3.13 5.27 20.31
C GLY A 149 -2.61 3.86 20.64
N ALA A 150 -1.69 3.75 21.60
CA ALA A 150 -0.96 2.51 21.87
C ALA A 150 -1.87 1.36 22.38
N ALA A 151 -2.86 1.67 23.21
CA ALA A 151 -3.78 0.67 23.75
C ALA A 151 -4.67 0.08 22.64
N GLU A 152 -5.27 0.94 21.82
CA GLU A 152 -6.12 0.51 20.70
C GLU A 152 -5.29 -0.25 19.65
N PHE A 153 -4.09 0.25 19.33
CA PHE A 153 -3.15 -0.45 18.46
C PHE A 153 -2.88 -1.88 18.94
N HIS A 154 -2.61 -2.07 20.24
CA HIS A 154 -2.37 -3.40 20.81
C HIS A 154 -3.62 -4.29 20.76
N SER A 155 -4.80 -3.72 21.01
CA SER A 155 -6.08 -4.43 20.85
C SER A 155 -6.27 -4.96 19.42
N MET A 156 -5.96 -4.12 18.41
CA MET A 156 -6.05 -4.49 17.00
C MET A 156 -5.15 -5.68 16.62
N LEU A 157 -4.00 -5.87 17.27
CA LEU A 157 -3.09 -7.01 16.99
C LEU A 157 -3.73 -8.38 17.28
N HIS A 158 -4.72 -8.43 18.16
CA HIS A 158 -5.44 -9.64 18.51
C HIS A 158 -6.70 -9.87 17.66
N GLN A 159 -7.07 -8.91 16.80
CA GLN A 159 -8.22 -9.03 15.92
C GLN A 159 -7.90 -9.94 14.73
N ARG A 160 -8.83 -10.84 14.40
CA ARG A 160 -8.71 -11.66 13.19
C ARG A 160 -9.04 -10.81 11.96
N LEU A 161 -8.09 -10.67 11.05
CA LEU A 161 -8.16 -9.86 9.81
C LEU A 161 -9.33 -10.20 8.86
N MET A 162 -10.04 -11.31 9.07
CA MET A 162 -11.14 -11.78 8.21
C MET A 162 -12.54 -11.67 8.86
N ARG A 163 -12.67 -11.00 10.02
CA ARG A 163 -13.98 -10.62 10.58
C ARG A 163 -14.25 -9.13 10.30
N PRO A 164 -15.51 -8.74 10.05
CA PRO A 164 -15.84 -7.33 9.96
C PRO A 164 -15.44 -6.64 11.26
N VAL A 165 -14.77 -5.49 11.13
CA VAL A 165 -14.44 -4.63 12.28
C VAL A 165 -15.76 -4.15 12.86
N VAL A 166 -16.16 -4.70 14.00
CA VAL A 166 -17.27 -4.16 14.78
C VAL A 166 -16.73 -2.93 15.50
N ASP A 167 -17.18 -1.75 15.11
CA ASP A 167 -16.81 -0.50 15.80
C ASP A 167 -17.23 -0.60 17.28
N PRO A 168 -16.29 -0.56 18.24
CA PRO A 168 -16.61 -0.62 19.66
C PRO A 168 -17.55 0.50 20.12
N ARG A 169 -17.55 1.65 19.42
CA ARG A 169 -18.45 2.78 19.70
C ARG A 169 -19.87 2.49 19.22
N ALA A 170 -20.01 1.98 18.00
CA ALA A 170 -21.31 1.55 17.45
C ALA A 170 -21.95 0.44 18.30
N ALA A 171 -21.14 -0.49 18.83
CA ALA A 171 -21.62 -1.53 19.74
C ALA A 171 -22.14 -0.97 21.08
N ARG A 172 -21.49 0.08 21.62
CA ARG A 172 -21.93 0.76 22.85
C ARG A 172 -23.19 1.60 22.64
N GLU A 173 -23.30 2.31 21.52
CA GLU A 173 -24.49 3.08 21.15
C GLU A 173 -25.70 2.17 20.92
N SER A 174 -25.48 1.01 20.28
CA SER A 174 -26.53 0.00 20.09
C SER A 174 -27.00 -0.62 21.41
N GLN A 175 -26.08 -0.85 22.35
CA GLN A 175 -26.43 -1.32 23.70
C GLN A 175 -27.19 -0.25 24.50
N ALA A 176 -26.76 1.01 24.45
CA ALA A 176 -27.46 2.12 25.12
C ALA A 176 -28.88 2.31 24.57
N ALA A 177 -29.04 2.31 23.24
CA ALA A 177 -30.35 2.40 22.60
C ALA A 177 -31.26 1.19 22.93
N ALA A 178 -30.69 -0.01 23.08
CA ALA A 178 -31.45 -1.18 23.51
C ALA A 178 -31.92 -1.07 24.97
N TRP A 179 -31.14 -0.47 25.87
CA TRP A 179 -31.55 -0.23 27.26
C TRP A 179 -32.66 0.82 27.38
N ASP A 180 -32.63 1.89 26.57
CA ASP A 180 -33.68 2.92 26.57
C ASP A 180 -35.05 2.38 26.12
N VAL A 181 -35.08 1.41 25.19
CA VAL A 181 -36.32 0.76 24.73
C VAL A 181 -36.95 -0.12 25.83
N PHE A 182 -36.14 -0.69 26.73
CA PHE A 182 -36.66 -1.49 27.85
C PHE A 182 -37.17 -0.64 29.03
N SER A 183 -36.74 0.63 29.15
CA SER A 183 -37.21 1.53 30.22
C SER A 183 -38.54 2.23 29.94
N ASP A 184 -39.07 2.14 28.70
CA ASP A 184 -40.26 2.91 28.26
C ASP A 184 -41.53 2.05 28.07
N SER A 185 -41.57 0.86 28.70
CA SER A 185 -42.79 0.04 28.70
C SER A 185 -43.82 0.59 29.72
N PRO A 186 -45.05 0.95 29.30
CA PRO A 186 -46.06 1.45 30.22
C PRO A 186 -46.49 0.36 31.22
N GLN A 187 -46.50 0.68 32.52
CA GLN A 187 -47.18 -0.14 33.53
C GLN A 187 -48.69 -0.08 33.26
N GLU A 188 -49.26 -1.15 32.69
CA GLU A 188 -50.71 -1.32 32.62
C GLU A 188 -51.30 -1.37 34.04
N ALA A 189 -52.12 -0.36 34.35
CA ALA A 189 -52.86 -0.25 35.59
C ALA A 189 -53.91 -1.37 35.68
N SER A 190 -53.82 -2.18 36.74
CA SER A 190 -54.84 -3.17 37.09
C SER A 190 -56.03 -2.48 37.77
N ASP A 191 -57.05 -2.12 36.99
CA ASP A 191 -58.38 -1.81 37.55
C ASP A 191 -59.13 -3.11 37.82
N ALA A 192 -59.16 -3.52 39.10
CA ALA A 192 -60.05 -4.56 39.60
C ALA A 192 -61.27 -3.89 40.25
N SER A 193 -62.42 -4.04 39.59
CA SER A 193 -63.73 -3.64 40.08
C SER A 193 -64.19 -4.53 41.25
N ASN A 194 -64.74 -3.91 42.29
CA ASN A 194 -65.78 -4.50 43.14
C ASN A 194 -66.76 -3.40 43.55
#